data_AF-A0A1B6ITM1-F1
#
_entry.id   AF-A0A1B6ITM1-F1
#
_cell.length_a   1.000
_cell.length_b   1.000
_cell.length_c   1.000
_cell.angle_alpha   90.00
_cell.angle_beta   90.00
_cell.angle_gamma   90.00
#
_symmetry.space_group_name_H-M   'P 1'
#
loop_
_entity.id
_entity.type
_entity.pdbx_description
1 polymer ?
#
loop_
_entity_poly.entity_id
_entity_poly.type
_entity_poly.pdbx_seq_one_letter_code
_entity_poly.pdbx_strand_id
1 'polypeptide(L)'
;LQLNSVFEYLELRFDHRVRILGISMYSFCLIIYLPAVLYVPSLAFSQVTGVPVYVVTPIISTICIFYTTFGGLKAVLWTDTLQNVFTLAAMIFVLMTGCMRLGGIREVWNVNQQGHRLELFNMDPDPFARNTFWTTFFGYLFMHLTNLAVNPAAIQRYLSVPTLRQARWTVFYTGVGFYIIMNLTTFLGLVLYARYHGCDPVAAGVIKTHSQLVLMYVTEIGKSYPGLAGLFLSGVLSAALSSVSS
;
A
#
# COMPACT_ATOMS: atom_id res chain seq x y z
N LEU A 1 -16.46 -27.04 5.08
CA LEU A 1 -17.53 -26.02 5.07
C LEU A 1 -17.22 -25.06 3.93
N GLN A 2 -18.03 -25.04 2.87
CA GLN A 2 -17.94 -24.01 1.83
C GLN A 2 -18.77 -22.82 2.31
N LEU A 3 -18.17 -21.98 3.15
CA LEU A 3 -18.80 -20.76 3.64
C LEU A 3 -18.51 -19.64 2.68
N ASN A 4 -19.47 -18.76 2.45
CA ASN A 4 -19.28 -17.61 1.55
C ASN A 4 -18.71 -16.40 2.29
N SER A 5 -18.76 -16.41 3.63
CA SER A 5 -18.30 -15.29 4.47
C SER A 5 -17.74 -15.74 5.82
N VAL A 6 -16.75 -14.99 6.31
CA VAL A 6 -16.22 -15.11 7.69
C VAL A 6 -17.32 -14.90 8.73
N PHE A 7 -18.28 -14.03 8.45
CA PHE A 7 -19.38 -13.74 9.38
C PHE A 7 -20.36 -14.91 9.47
N GLU A 8 -20.51 -15.70 8.41
CA GLU A 8 -21.29 -16.93 8.41
C GLU A 8 -20.62 -18.00 9.28
N TYR A 9 -19.29 -18.07 9.26
CA TYR A 9 -18.53 -18.91 10.20
C TYR A 9 -18.78 -18.51 11.66
N LEU A 10 -18.81 -17.21 11.97
CA LEU A 10 -19.07 -16.72 13.33
C LEU A 10 -20.47 -17.13 13.83
N GLU A 11 -21.47 -17.11 12.96
CA GLU A 11 -22.82 -17.57 13.30
C GLU A 11 -22.87 -19.07 13.58
N LEU A 12 -22.26 -19.89 12.72
CA LEU A 12 -22.22 -21.35 12.91
C LEU A 12 -21.42 -21.77 14.13
N ARG A 13 -20.36 -21.02 14.48
CA ARG A 13 -19.46 -21.37 15.59
C ARG A 13 -19.97 -20.86 16.93
N PHE A 14 -20.62 -19.70 16.95
CA PHE A 14 -21.10 -19.05 18.16
C PHE A 14 -22.62 -18.87 18.13
N ASP A 15 -23.10 -17.75 17.61
CA ASP A 15 -24.52 -17.40 17.54
C ASP A 15 -24.74 -16.25 16.53
N HIS A 16 -25.98 -16.06 16.10
CA HIS A 16 -26.42 -14.98 15.22
C HIS A 16 -26.08 -13.59 15.78
N ARG A 17 -26.13 -13.42 17.10
CA ARG A 17 -25.76 -12.15 17.77
C ARG A 17 -24.30 -11.77 17.54
N VAL A 18 -23.39 -12.75 17.55
CA VAL A 18 -21.95 -12.53 17.31
C VAL A 18 -21.70 -12.16 15.85
N ARG A 19 -22.44 -12.76 14.92
CA ARG A 19 -22.42 -12.37 13.50
C ARG A 19 -22.81 -10.90 13.32
N ILE A 20 -23.94 -10.47 13.88
CA ILE A 20 -24.39 -9.07 13.77
C ILE A 20 -23.35 -8.13 14.36
N LEU A 21 -22.85 -8.43 15.57
CA LEU A 21 -21.83 -7.61 16.23
C LEU A 21 -20.57 -7.47 15.36
N GLY A 22 -20.07 -8.59 14.82
CA GLY A 22 -18.88 -8.59 13.95
C GLY A 22 -19.08 -7.78 12.66
N ILE A 23 -20.25 -7.91 12.02
CA ILE A 23 -20.59 -7.12 10.83
C ILE A 23 -20.67 -5.63 11.18
N SER A 24 -21.37 -5.27 12.26
CA SER A 24 -21.52 -3.86 12.68
C SER A 24 -20.18 -3.21 13.01
N MET A 25 -19.31 -3.89 13.76
CA MET A 25 -17.98 -3.39 14.08
C MET A 25 -17.13 -3.22 12.82
N TYR A 26 -17.12 -4.21 11.93
CA TYR A 26 -16.37 -4.15 10.68
C TYR A 26 -16.85 -3.02 9.76
N SER A 27 -18.17 -2.88 9.58
CA SER A 27 -18.76 -1.80 8.78
C SER A 27 -18.42 -0.43 9.36
N PHE A 28 -18.47 -0.26 10.69
CA PHE A 28 -18.08 0.99 11.33
C PHE A 28 -16.60 1.31 11.09
N CYS A 29 -15.71 0.33 11.24
CA CYS A 29 -14.29 0.49 10.93
C CYS A 29 -14.06 0.87 9.45
N LEU A 30 -14.79 0.27 8.51
CA LEU A 30 -14.70 0.61 7.09
C LEU A 30 -15.13 2.05 6.79
N ILE A 31 -16.22 2.52 7.40
CA ILE A 31 -16.69 3.91 7.20
C ILE A 31 -15.61 4.93 7.60
N ILE A 32 -14.84 4.63 8.65
CA ILE A 32 -13.73 5.48 9.10
C ILE A 32 -12.49 5.32 8.21
N TYR A 33 -12.20 4.09 7.78
CA TYR A 33 -10.98 3.75 7.05
C TYR A 33 -11.01 4.18 5.57
N LEU A 34 -12.13 3.96 4.88
CA LEU A 34 -12.25 4.19 3.43
C LEU A 34 -11.95 5.65 2.99
N PRO A 35 -12.41 6.70 3.71
CA PRO A 35 -12.03 8.07 3.38
C PRO A 35 -10.52 8.32 3.45
N ALA A 36 -9.84 7.73 4.44
CA ALA A 36 -8.39 7.87 4.59
C ALA A 36 -7.65 7.19 3.43
N VAL A 37 -8.12 6.02 2.99
CA VAL A 37 -7.57 5.31 1.82
C VAL A 37 -7.76 6.11 0.53
N LEU A 38 -8.92 6.75 0.34
CA LEU A 38 -9.20 7.57 -0.84
C LEU A 38 -8.47 8.92 -0.83
N TYR A 39 -8.13 9.45 0.35
CA TYR A 39 -7.47 10.74 0.47
C TYR A 39 -6.06 10.75 -0.13
N VAL A 40 -5.25 9.72 0.15
CA VAL A 40 -3.86 9.62 -0.33
C VAL A 40 -3.74 9.69 -1.86
N PRO A 41 -4.46 8.86 -2.66
CA PRO A 41 -4.38 8.93 -4.11
C PRO A 41 -5.03 10.20 -4.68
N SER A 42 -6.07 10.74 -4.02
CA SER A 42 -6.68 12.02 -4.44
C SER A 42 -5.72 13.18 -4.25
N LEU A 43 -4.96 13.17 -3.15
CA LEU A 43 -3.88 14.12 -2.90
C LEU A 43 -2.78 13.98 -3.96
N ALA A 44 -2.36 12.74 -4.23
CA ALA A 44 -1.35 12.46 -5.26
C ALA A 44 -1.79 12.99 -6.64
N PHE A 45 -3.02 12.67 -7.06
CA PHE A 45 -3.56 13.14 -8.34
C PHE A 45 -3.69 14.66 -8.40
N SER A 46 -4.12 15.30 -7.30
CA SER A 46 -4.19 16.75 -7.16
C SER A 46 -2.83 17.43 -7.34
N GLN A 47 -1.74 16.83 -6.86
CA GLN A 47 -0.39 17.39 -7.03
C GLN A 47 0.11 17.36 -8.47
N VAL A 48 -0.23 16.30 -9.21
CA VAL A 48 0.22 16.15 -10.61
C VAL A 48 -0.60 17.01 -11.56
N THR A 49 -1.91 17.11 -11.33
CA THR A 49 -2.84 17.82 -12.21
C THR A 49 -3.09 19.28 -11.82
N GLY A 50 -2.80 19.66 -10.57
CA GLY A 50 -3.15 20.97 -10.01
C GLY A 50 -4.64 21.12 -9.65
N VAL A 51 -5.48 20.10 -9.91
CA VAL A 51 -6.91 20.13 -9.56
C VAL A 51 -7.05 19.95 -8.06
N PRO A 52 -7.89 20.74 -7.36
CA PRO A 52 -7.99 20.64 -5.91
C PRO A 52 -8.60 19.30 -5.45
N VAL A 53 -8.09 18.78 -4.32
CA VAL A 53 -8.46 17.47 -3.77
C VAL A 53 -9.98 17.30 -3.58
N TYR A 54 -10.70 18.35 -3.18
CA TYR A 54 -12.15 18.28 -2.97
C TYR A 54 -12.96 18.00 -4.25
N VAL A 55 -12.38 18.25 -5.44
CA VAL A 55 -12.98 17.89 -6.75
C VAL A 55 -12.55 16.49 -7.16
N VAL A 56 -11.29 16.16 -6.93
CA VAL A 56 -10.71 14.86 -7.32
C VAL A 56 -11.33 13.70 -6.55
N THR A 57 -11.49 13.85 -5.23
CA THR A 57 -12.03 12.80 -4.35
C THR A 57 -13.41 12.29 -4.80
N PRO A 58 -14.46 13.12 -4.99
CA PRO A 58 -15.77 12.62 -5.42
C PRO A 58 -15.75 11.99 -6.82
N ILE A 59 -14.88 12.44 -7.73
CA ILE A 59 -14.73 11.84 -9.07
C ILE A 59 -14.17 10.41 -8.93
N ILE A 60 -13.08 10.24 -8.19
CA ILE A 60 -12.46 8.92 -7.95
C ILE A 60 -13.46 7.99 -7.25
N SER A 61 -14.19 8.47 -6.24
CA SER A 61 -15.23 7.70 -5.55
C SER A 61 -16.35 7.27 -6.50
N THR A 62 -16.82 8.15 -7.38
CA THR A 62 -17.88 7.83 -8.35
C THR A 62 -17.42 6.76 -9.34
N ILE A 63 -16.21 6.91 -9.88
CA ILE A 63 -15.58 5.90 -10.74
C ILE A 63 -15.49 4.57 -9.97
N CYS A 64 -15.07 4.62 -8.70
CA CYS A 64 -14.96 3.44 -7.84
C CYS A 64 -16.26 2.68 -7.69
N ILE A 65 -17.33 3.39 -7.32
CA ILE A 65 -18.66 2.83 -7.16
C ILE A 65 -19.13 2.21 -8.47
N PHE A 66 -18.94 2.91 -9.59
CA PHE A 66 -19.37 2.44 -10.90
C PHE A 66 -18.66 1.13 -11.28
N TYR A 67 -17.32 1.10 -11.32
CA TYR A 67 -16.63 -0.11 -11.76
C TYR A 67 -16.82 -1.28 -10.78
N THR A 68 -16.97 -1.02 -9.48
CA THR A 68 -17.23 -2.08 -8.48
C THR A 68 -18.61 -2.69 -8.69
N THR A 69 -19.61 -1.87 -9.01
CA THR A 69 -20.99 -2.32 -9.25
C THR A 69 -21.10 -3.14 -10.53
N PHE A 70 -20.42 -2.73 -11.62
CA PHE A 70 -20.52 -3.40 -12.92
C PHE A 70 -19.53 -4.55 -13.12
N GLY A 71 -18.31 -4.45 -12.58
CA GLY A 71 -17.22 -5.38 -12.86
C GLY A 71 -17.29 -6.68 -12.05
N GLY A 72 -17.85 -6.62 -10.84
CA GLY A 72 -17.78 -7.71 -9.87
C GLY A 72 -16.34 -8.09 -9.49
N LEU A 73 -16.18 -9.02 -8.54
CA LEU A 73 -14.86 -9.36 -7.99
C LEU A 73 -13.85 -9.82 -9.07
N LYS A 74 -14.31 -10.52 -10.11
CA LYS A 74 -13.42 -11.06 -11.15
C LYS A 74 -12.80 -9.98 -12.03
N ALA A 75 -13.57 -8.98 -12.47
CA ALA A 75 -13.02 -7.92 -13.32
C ALA A 75 -12.01 -7.06 -12.54
N VAL A 76 -12.36 -6.72 -11.30
CA VAL A 76 -11.51 -5.95 -10.38
C VAL A 76 -10.16 -6.64 -10.16
N LEU A 77 -10.16 -7.94 -9.90
CA LEU A 77 -8.92 -8.71 -9.72
C LEU A 77 -8.01 -8.67 -10.96
N TRP A 78 -8.58 -8.72 -12.17
CA TRP A 78 -7.79 -8.67 -13.40
C TRP A 78 -7.18 -7.28 -13.65
N THR A 79 -7.96 -6.22 -13.46
CA THR A 79 -7.46 -4.85 -13.61
C THR A 79 -6.38 -4.54 -12.58
N ASP A 80 -6.58 -4.95 -11.33
CA ASP A 80 -5.61 -4.76 -10.26
C ASP A 80 -4.32 -5.54 -10.50
N THR A 81 -4.42 -6.77 -11.02
CA THR A 81 -3.23 -7.58 -11.32
C THR A 81 -2.38 -6.93 -12.40
N LEU A 82 -2.98 -6.50 -13.51
CA LEU A 82 -2.25 -5.84 -14.59
C LEU A 82 -1.60 -4.54 -14.10
N GLN A 83 -2.37 -3.72 -13.37
CA GLN A 83 -1.86 -2.44 -12.87
C GLN A 83 -0.74 -2.62 -11.84
N ASN A 84 -0.82 -3.62 -10.96
CA ASN A 84 0.26 -3.94 -10.02
C ASN A 84 1.56 -4.34 -10.73
N VAL A 85 1.49 -5.11 -11.82
CA VAL A 85 2.68 -5.50 -12.62
C VAL A 85 3.37 -4.26 -13.20
N PHE A 86 2.61 -3.35 -13.82
CA PHE A 86 3.18 -2.14 -14.40
C PHE A 86 3.73 -1.18 -13.34
N THR A 87 3.04 -1.07 -12.21
CA THR A 87 3.48 -0.21 -11.09
C THR A 87 4.76 -0.75 -10.47
N LEU A 88 4.88 -2.06 -10.32
CA LEU A 88 6.10 -2.71 -9.84
C LEU A 88 7.26 -2.49 -10.81
N ALA A 89 7.02 -2.61 -12.12
CA ALA A 89 8.04 -2.31 -13.13
C ALA A 89 8.48 -0.83 -13.08
N ALA A 90 7.53 0.10 -12.93
CA ALA A 90 7.81 1.53 -12.76
C ALA A 90 8.64 1.80 -11.50
N MET A 91 8.31 1.15 -10.39
CA MET A 91 9.04 1.25 -9.11
C MET A 91 10.49 0.79 -9.28
N ILE A 92 10.72 -0.36 -9.89
CA ILE A 92 12.07 -0.90 -10.14
C ILE A 92 12.85 0.06 -11.06
N PHE A 93 12.21 0.60 -12.09
CA PHE A 93 12.83 1.59 -12.99
C PHE A 93 13.26 2.87 -12.26
N VAL A 94 12.38 3.41 -11.40
CA VAL A 94 12.66 4.58 -10.56
C VAL A 94 13.85 4.30 -9.64
N LEU A 95 13.90 3.13 -8.99
CA LEU A 95 15.00 2.74 -8.11
C LEU A 95 16.33 2.64 -8.86
N MET A 96 16.35 1.97 -10.02
CA MET A 96 17.58 1.84 -10.83
C MET A 96 18.08 3.20 -11.29
N THR A 97 17.20 4.03 -11.85
CA THR A 97 17.55 5.38 -12.32
C THR A 97 18.02 6.26 -11.16
N GLY A 98 17.35 6.17 -10.01
CA GLY A 98 17.72 6.90 -8.81
C GLY A 98 19.11 6.53 -8.30
N CYS A 99 19.41 5.24 -8.20
CA CYS A 99 20.74 4.77 -7.82
C CYS A 99 21.80 5.24 -8.82
N MET A 100 21.55 5.14 -10.13
CA MET A 100 22.51 5.58 -11.15
C MET A 100 22.83 7.08 -11.05
N ARG A 101 21.81 7.93 -10.81
CA ARG A 101 22.01 9.39 -10.66
C ARG A 101 22.77 9.76 -9.39
N LEU A 102 22.70 8.93 -8.36
CA LEU A 102 23.34 9.15 -7.06
C LEU A 102 24.75 8.55 -6.96
N GLY A 103 25.34 8.04 -8.05
CA GLY A 103 26.66 7.41 -8.03
C GLY A 103 26.66 5.91 -7.70
N GLY A 104 25.49 5.28 -7.70
CA GLY A 104 25.29 3.85 -7.53
C GLY A 104 24.72 3.45 -6.17
N ILE A 105 24.38 2.16 -6.02
CA ILE A 105 23.78 1.61 -4.80
C ILE A 105 24.71 1.78 -3.59
N ARG A 106 26.03 1.68 -3.80
CA ARG A 106 27.02 1.84 -2.73
C ARG A 106 27.02 3.25 -2.14
N GLU A 107 26.85 4.27 -2.98
CA GLU A 107 26.81 5.65 -2.51
C GLU A 107 25.52 5.93 -1.74
N VAL A 108 24.37 5.43 -2.25
CA VAL A 108 23.10 5.47 -1.51
C VAL A 108 23.26 4.84 -0.13
N TRP A 109 23.92 3.68 -0.03
CA TRP A 109 24.18 3.03 1.25
C TRP A 109 25.05 3.87 2.17
N ASN A 110 26.17 4.41 1.67
CA ASN A 110 27.09 5.24 2.45
C ASN A 110 26.40 6.48 3.02
N VAL A 111 25.62 7.21 2.22
CA VAL A 111 24.89 8.41 2.66
C VAL A 111 23.88 8.07 3.74
N ASN A 112 23.14 6.96 3.60
CA ASN A 112 22.18 6.53 4.62
C ASN A 112 22.88 6.05 5.92
N GLN A 113 24.08 5.47 5.80
CA GLN A 113 24.88 5.10 6.97
C GLN A 113 25.37 6.33 7.74
N GLN A 114 25.91 7.33 7.03
CA GLN A 114 26.34 8.60 7.62
C GLN A 114 25.16 9.39 8.22
N GLY A 115 24.00 9.30 7.60
CA GLY A 115 22.75 9.91 8.07
C GLY A 115 22.07 9.16 9.22
N HIS A 116 22.68 8.12 9.78
CA HIS A 116 22.11 7.25 10.82
C HIS A 116 20.70 6.72 10.48
N ARG A 117 20.45 6.43 9.20
CA ARG A 117 19.16 5.88 8.73
C ARG A 117 19.13 4.35 8.68
N LEU A 118 20.29 3.69 8.80
CA LEU A 118 20.44 2.24 8.74
C LEU A 118 20.42 1.60 10.13
N GLU A 119 19.39 1.87 10.92
CA GLU A 119 19.18 1.25 12.23
C GLU A 119 18.40 -0.05 12.08
N LEU A 120 19.11 -1.16 11.81
CA LEU A 120 18.47 -2.45 11.53
C LEU A 120 17.94 -3.16 12.79
N PHE A 121 18.62 -3.01 13.93
CA PHE A 121 18.31 -3.77 15.15
C PHE A 121 18.41 -2.88 16.39
N ASN A 122 17.43 -1.99 16.58
CA ASN A 122 17.25 -1.32 17.86
C ASN A 122 16.52 -2.27 18.83
N MET A 123 17.25 -2.85 19.78
CA MET A 123 16.74 -3.84 20.74
C MET A 123 16.17 -3.22 22.03
N ASP A 124 15.96 -1.90 22.06
CA ASP A 124 15.35 -1.22 23.19
C ASP A 124 13.95 -1.80 23.51
N PRO A 125 13.71 -2.33 24.73
CA PRO A 125 12.44 -2.90 25.12
C PRO A 125 11.36 -1.86 25.45
N ASP A 126 11.65 -0.55 25.40
CA ASP A 126 10.66 0.49 25.67
C ASP A 126 9.44 0.40 24.72
N PRO A 127 8.22 0.14 25.23
CA PRO A 127 7.02 0.08 24.41
C PRO A 127 6.57 1.45 23.87
N PHE A 128 7.07 2.57 24.42
CA PHE A 128 6.77 3.92 23.94
C PHE A 128 7.71 4.36 22.81
N ALA A 129 8.84 3.66 22.63
CA ALA A 129 9.75 3.92 21.54
C ALA A 129 9.09 3.52 20.21
N ARG A 130 9.01 4.51 19.29
CA ARG A 130 8.21 4.43 18.06
C ARG A 130 8.56 3.23 17.17
N ASN A 131 9.86 2.97 16.98
CA ASN A 131 10.37 1.93 16.10
C ASN A 131 11.51 1.18 16.80
N THR A 132 11.18 0.10 17.52
CA THR A 132 12.15 -0.86 18.06
C THR A 132 11.92 -2.21 17.39
N PHE A 133 12.87 -3.13 17.52
CA PHE A 133 12.70 -4.51 17.06
C PHE A 133 11.41 -5.12 17.64
N TRP A 134 11.13 -4.88 18.91
CA TRP A 134 9.96 -5.42 19.61
C TRP A 134 8.64 -4.81 19.12
N THR A 135 8.53 -3.47 19.10
CA THR A 135 7.30 -2.79 18.66
C THR A 135 7.00 -3.07 17.20
N THR A 136 8.05 -3.12 16.36
CA THR A 136 7.96 -3.46 14.94
C THR A 136 7.57 -4.93 14.75
N PHE A 137 8.27 -5.88 15.36
CA PHE A 137 8.01 -7.31 15.17
C PHE A 137 6.59 -7.69 15.58
N PHE A 138 6.17 -7.33 16.80
CA PHE A 138 4.82 -7.64 17.26
C PHE A 138 3.76 -6.86 16.49
N GLY A 139 3.99 -5.57 16.20
CA GLY A 139 3.09 -4.74 15.42
C GLY A 139 2.82 -5.34 14.03
N TYR A 140 3.88 -5.68 13.28
CA TYR A 140 3.76 -6.31 11.97
C TYR A 140 3.15 -7.71 12.06
N LEU A 141 3.49 -8.52 13.07
CA LEU A 141 2.91 -9.86 13.25
C LEU A 141 1.39 -9.78 13.40
N PHE A 142 0.88 -8.96 14.31
CA PHE A 142 -0.56 -8.81 14.53
C PHE A 142 -1.26 -8.15 13.34
N MET A 143 -0.62 -7.15 12.71
CA MET A 143 -1.15 -6.50 11.51
C MET A 143 -1.29 -7.49 10.36
N HIS A 144 -0.27 -8.30 10.06
CA HIS A 144 -0.32 -9.28 8.98
C HIS A 144 -1.27 -10.43 9.31
N LEU A 145 -1.30 -10.89 10.56
CA LEU A 145 -2.24 -11.92 10.98
C LEU A 145 -3.69 -11.46 10.80
N THR A 146 -4.01 -10.24 11.20
CA THR A 146 -5.37 -9.68 11.02
C THR A 146 -5.72 -9.55 9.55
N ASN A 147 -4.78 -9.05 8.73
CA ASN A 147 -4.99 -8.88 7.29
C ASN A 147 -5.15 -10.21 6.52
N LEU A 148 -4.47 -11.28 6.94
CA LEU A 148 -4.54 -12.59 6.26
C LEU A 148 -5.62 -13.50 6.84
N ALA A 149 -5.81 -13.52 8.17
CA ALA A 149 -6.64 -14.53 8.84
C ALA A 149 -8.02 -14.02 9.28
N VAL A 150 -8.26 -12.72 9.29
CA VAL A 150 -9.53 -12.13 9.78
C VAL A 150 -10.21 -11.27 8.72
N ASN A 151 -9.44 -10.60 7.86
CA ASN A 151 -9.99 -9.71 6.84
C ASN A 151 -10.97 -10.46 5.90
N PRO A 152 -12.26 -10.06 5.86
CA PRO A 152 -13.26 -10.69 5.01
C PRO A 152 -12.87 -10.74 3.53
N ALA A 153 -12.23 -9.70 3.00
CA ALA A 153 -11.80 -9.63 1.62
C ALA A 153 -10.70 -10.66 1.29
N ALA A 154 -9.73 -10.83 2.21
CA ALA A 154 -8.67 -11.82 2.04
C ALA A 154 -9.24 -13.25 2.06
N ILE A 155 -10.13 -13.53 3.01
CA ILE A 155 -10.76 -14.84 3.14
C ILE A 155 -11.64 -15.17 1.94
N GLN A 156 -12.39 -14.19 1.42
CA GLN A 156 -13.18 -14.38 0.21
C GLN A 156 -12.32 -14.76 -1.01
N ARG A 157 -11.10 -14.21 -1.13
CA ARG A 157 -10.13 -14.59 -2.18
C ARG A 157 -9.58 -16.02 -1.98
N TYR A 158 -9.52 -16.51 -0.75
CA TYR A 158 -9.10 -17.89 -0.48
C TYR A 158 -10.23 -18.91 -0.71
N LEU A 159 -11.48 -18.48 -0.58
CA LEU A 159 -12.66 -19.30 -0.83
C LEU A 159 -13.02 -19.38 -2.32
N SER A 160 -12.56 -18.42 -3.13
CA SER A 160 -12.82 -18.40 -4.58
C SER A 160 -11.95 -19.36 -5.38
N VAL A 161 -10.92 -19.97 -4.77
CA VAL A 161 -10.08 -20.99 -5.42
C VAL A 161 -10.65 -22.40 -5.20
N PRO A 162 -10.61 -23.29 -6.21
CA PRO A 162 -11.32 -24.57 -6.19
C PRO A 162 -10.76 -25.60 -5.22
N THR A 163 -9.50 -25.46 -4.75
CA THR A 163 -8.87 -26.47 -3.88
C THR A 163 -8.10 -25.84 -2.73
N LEU A 164 -8.06 -26.53 -1.58
CA LEU A 164 -7.28 -26.12 -0.42
C LEU A 164 -5.78 -25.98 -0.73
N ARG A 165 -5.25 -26.84 -1.61
CA ARG A 165 -3.85 -26.75 -2.04
C ARG A 165 -3.59 -25.44 -2.75
N GLN A 166 -4.48 -25.00 -3.64
CA GLN A 166 -4.36 -23.71 -4.31
C GLN A 166 -4.51 -22.55 -3.32
N ALA A 167 -5.44 -22.63 -2.36
CA ALA A 167 -5.58 -21.61 -1.32
C ALA A 167 -4.30 -21.41 -0.50
N ARG A 168 -3.62 -22.49 -0.12
CA ARG A 168 -2.31 -22.42 0.57
C ARG A 168 -1.24 -21.74 -0.27
N TRP A 169 -1.17 -22.07 -1.57
CA TRP A 169 -0.26 -21.41 -2.50
C TRP A 169 -0.61 -19.92 -2.67
N THR A 170 -1.90 -19.55 -2.75
CA THR A 170 -2.33 -18.14 -2.82
C THR A 170 -1.84 -17.34 -1.62
N VAL A 171 -1.99 -17.88 -0.40
CA VAL A 171 -1.47 -17.25 0.82
C VAL A 171 0.05 -17.12 0.77
N PHE A 172 0.76 -18.17 0.36
CA PHE A 172 2.21 -18.14 0.22
C PHE A 172 2.70 -17.08 -0.77
N TYR A 173 2.12 -17.03 -1.98
CA TYR A 173 2.47 -16.02 -2.98
C TYR A 173 2.14 -14.60 -2.52
N THR A 174 1.05 -14.43 -1.78
CA THR A 174 0.70 -13.14 -1.18
C THR A 174 1.75 -12.71 -0.16
N GLY A 175 2.21 -13.62 0.71
CA GLY A 175 3.29 -13.35 1.66
C GLY A 175 4.60 -12.96 0.98
N VAL A 176 5.01 -13.71 -0.06
CA VAL A 176 6.21 -13.39 -0.85
C VAL A 176 6.08 -12.04 -1.55
N GLY A 177 4.91 -11.74 -2.15
CA GLY A 177 4.64 -10.46 -2.80
C GLY A 177 4.73 -9.27 -1.84
N PHE A 178 4.12 -9.38 -0.65
CA PHE A 178 4.24 -8.37 0.39
C PHE A 178 5.69 -8.15 0.81
N TYR A 179 6.46 -9.23 1.02
CA TYR A 179 7.86 -9.13 1.38
C TYR A 179 8.66 -8.36 0.31
N ILE A 180 8.47 -8.67 -0.97
CA ILE A 180 9.17 -7.99 -2.08
C ILE A 180 8.80 -6.50 -2.13
N ILE A 181 7.51 -6.17 -2.10
CA ILE A 181 7.04 -4.77 -2.19
C ILE A 181 7.52 -3.94 -1.00
N MET A 182 7.51 -4.51 0.21
CA MET A 182 8.01 -3.83 1.41
C MET A 182 9.50 -3.50 1.28
N ASN A 183 10.32 -4.46 0.85
CA ASN A 183 11.76 -4.21 0.66
C ASN A 183 12.03 -3.15 -0.42
N LEU A 184 11.31 -3.19 -1.54
CA LEU A 184 11.45 -2.18 -2.61
C LEU A 184 11.03 -0.79 -2.13
N THR A 185 9.97 -0.69 -1.34
CA THR A 185 9.47 0.58 -0.81
C THR A 185 10.42 1.14 0.25
N THR A 186 10.98 0.30 1.13
CA THR A 186 12.02 0.69 2.08
C THR A 186 13.26 1.19 1.36
N PHE A 187 13.70 0.47 0.31
CA PHE A 187 14.85 0.90 -0.48
C PHE A 187 14.59 2.21 -1.23
N LEU A 188 13.37 2.44 -1.71
CA LEU A 188 12.97 3.74 -2.27
C LEU A 188 13.11 4.85 -1.21
N GLY A 189 12.70 4.60 0.03
CA GLY A 189 12.91 5.53 1.14
C GLY A 189 14.38 5.91 1.34
N LEU A 190 15.31 4.95 1.25
CA LEU A 190 16.75 5.19 1.33
C LEU A 190 17.26 6.02 0.14
N VAL A 191 16.79 5.75 -1.07
CA VAL A 191 17.13 6.52 -2.27
C VAL A 191 16.62 7.96 -2.14
N LEU A 192 15.41 8.16 -1.64
CA LEU A 192 14.84 9.48 -1.39
C LEU A 192 15.65 10.26 -0.35
N TYR A 193 16.02 9.61 0.75
CA TYR A 193 16.90 10.22 1.74
C TYR A 193 18.23 10.62 1.12
N ALA A 194 18.89 9.72 0.39
CA ALA A 194 20.16 10.02 -0.27
C ALA A 194 20.03 11.18 -1.28
N ARG A 195 18.89 11.30 -1.99
CA ARG A 195 18.63 12.41 -2.91
C ARG A 195 18.44 13.76 -2.21
N TYR A 196 17.74 13.77 -1.08
CA TYR A 196 17.27 15.00 -0.42
C TYR A 196 17.99 15.33 0.89
N HIS A 197 19.00 14.55 1.32
CA HIS A 197 19.72 14.78 2.58
C HIS A 197 20.35 16.19 2.67
N GLY A 198 20.82 16.75 1.55
CA GLY A 198 21.45 18.07 1.49
C GLY A 198 20.48 19.24 1.22
N CYS A 199 19.25 18.95 0.80
CA CYS A 199 18.22 19.96 0.54
C CYS A 199 16.86 19.32 0.75
N ASP A 200 16.34 19.44 1.98
CA ASP A 200 15.06 18.82 2.34
C ASP A 200 13.90 19.62 1.72
N PRO A 201 13.15 19.04 0.76
CA PRO A 201 12.05 19.72 0.09
C PRO A 201 10.87 20.00 1.04
N VAL A 202 10.77 19.31 2.18
CA VAL A 202 9.77 19.59 3.21
C VAL A 202 10.17 20.84 4.00
N ALA A 203 11.42 20.92 4.44
CA ALA A 203 11.95 22.11 5.12
C ALA A 203 11.98 23.34 4.21
N ALA A 204 12.21 23.15 2.90
CA ALA A 204 12.17 24.21 1.90
C ALA A 204 10.73 24.65 1.54
N GLY A 205 9.69 24.03 2.10
CA GLY A 205 8.29 24.39 1.87
C GLY A 205 7.75 24.02 0.48
N VAL A 206 8.50 23.24 -0.31
CA VAL A 206 8.09 22.77 -1.64
C VAL A 206 6.98 21.70 -1.51
N ILE A 207 6.99 20.95 -0.41
CA ILE A 207 6.02 19.89 -0.10
C ILE A 207 5.44 20.09 1.30
N LYS A 208 4.14 19.85 1.49
CA LYS A 208 3.46 19.99 2.79
C LYS A 208 3.60 18.76 3.70
N THR A 209 3.86 17.58 3.15
CA THR A 209 3.87 16.33 3.92
C THR A 209 4.83 15.31 3.29
N HIS A 210 5.51 14.52 4.12
CA HIS A 210 6.43 13.47 3.65
C HIS A 210 5.79 12.43 2.72
N SER A 211 4.48 12.20 2.80
CA SER A 211 3.73 11.28 1.92
C SER A 211 3.77 11.67 0.44
N GLN A 212 4.02 12.95 0.15
CA GLN A 212 4.09 13.50 -1.20
C GLN A 212 5.49 13.39 -1.83
N LEU A 213 6.51 13.06 -1.02
CA LEU A 213 7.92 13.03 -1.44
C LEU A 213 8.17 12.03 -2.56
N VAL A 214 7.59 10.82 -2.45
CA VAL A 214 7.70 9.77 -3.47
C VAL A 214 7.19 10.27 -4.82
N LEU A 215 6.01 10.89 -4.83
CA LEU A 215 5.39 11.36 -6.08
C LEU A 215 6.15 12.53 -6.69
N MET A 216 6.66 13.46 -5.86
CA MET A 216 7.54 14.53 -6.33
C MET A 216 8.79 13.95 -7.01
N TYR A 217 9.43 12.96 -6.39
CA TYR A 217 10.62 12.35 -6.95
C TYR A 217 10.34 11.59 -8.26
N VAL A 218 9.24 10.83 -8.31
CA VAL A 218 8.84 10.11 -9.52
C VAL A 218 8.49 11.08 -10.65
N THR A 219 7.85 12.22 -10.35
CA THR A 219 7.57 13.26 -11.36
C THR A 219 8.85 13.98 -11.81
N GLU A 220 9.83 14.19 -10.92
CA GLU A 220 11.16 14.72 -11.28
C GLU A 220 11.90 13.79 -12.25
N ILE A 221 11.90 12.48 -12.00
CA ILE A 221 12.44 11.48 -12.94
C ILE A 221 11.60 11.42 -14.22
N GLY A 222 10.27 11.51 -14.08
CA GLY A 222 9.31 11.50 -15.18
C GLY A 222 9.48 12.65 -16.18
N LYS A 223 10.13 13.76 -15.80
CA LYS A 223 10.53 14.82 -16.76
C LYS A 223 11.50 14.29 -17.82
N SER A 224 12.34 13.32 -17.49
CA SER A 224 13.25 12.66 -18.42
C SER A 224 12.60 11.49 -19.16
N TYR A 225 11.54 10.91 -18.60
CA TYR A 225 10.85 9.72 -19.11
C TYR A 225 9.33 9.95 -19.11
N PRO A 226 8.74 10.48 -20.21
CA PRO A 226 7.32 10.77 -20.27
C PRO A 226 6.50 9.49 -20.08
N GLY A 227 5.44 9.56 -19.28
CA GLY A 227 4.55 8.43 -18.96
C GLY A 227 4.88 7.70 -17.65
N LEU A 228 6.12 7.77 -17.14
CA LEU A 228 6.51 7.09 -15.89
C LEU A 228 5.68 7.57 -14.68
N ALA A 229 5.52 8.90 -14.56
CA ALA A 229 4.74 9.49 -13.47
C ALA A 229 3.26 9.11 -13.55
N GLY A 230 2.70 9.06 -14.76
CA GLY A 230 1.31 8.62 -14.97
C GLY A 230 1.13 7.14 -14.63
N LEU A 231 2.09 6.29 -14.99
CA LEU A 231 2.08 4.86 -14.69
C LEU A 231 2.16 4.57 -13.19
N PHE A 232 3.01 5.33 -12.48
CA PHE A 232 3.13 5.20 -11.03
C PHE A 232 1.87 5.72 -10.33
N LEU A 233 1.33 6.86 -10.78
CA LEU A 233 0.10 7.44 -10.24
C LEU A 233 -1.11 6.52 -10.46
N SER A 234 -1.26 5.92 -11.65
CA SER A 234 -2.32 4.95 -11.91
C SER A 234 -2.19 3.70 -11.03
N GLY A 235 -0.96 3.32 -10.67
CA GLY A 235 -0.66 2.28 -9.69
C GLY A 235 -1.17 2.58 -8.29
N VAL A 236 -0.82 3.75 -7.77
CA VAL A 236 -1.28 4.22 -6.46
C VAL A 236 -2.81 4.34 -6.42
N LEU A 237 -3.41 4.85 -7.49
CA LEU A 237 -4.86 4.92 -7.64
C LEU A 237 -5.50 3.53 -7.63
N SER A 238 -5.01 2.59 -8.43
CA SER A 238 -5.54 1.22 -8.45
C SER A 238 -5.36 0.49 -7.14
N ALA A 239 -4.24 0.66 -6.44
CA ALA A 239 -4.06 0.05 -5.11
C ALA A 239 -5.08 0.57 -4.09
N ALA A 240 -5.37 1.87 -4.10
CA ALA A 240 -6.39 2.45 -3.25
C ALA A 240 -7.80 2.02 -3.66
N LEU A 241 -8.10 2.03 -4.96
CA LEU A 241 -9.38 1.58 -5.51
C LEU A 241 -9.63 0.10 -5.17
N SER A 242 -8.65 -0.77 -5.35
CA SER A 242 -8.68 -2.18 -4.96
C SER A 242 -9.03 -2.36 -3.49
N SER A 243 -8.45 -1.51 -2.62
CA SER A 243 -8.70 -1.54 -1.18
C SER A 243 -10.10 -1.05 -0.81
N VAL A 244 -10.72 -0.21 -1.64
CA VAL A 244 -12.08 0.30 -1.44
C VAL A 244 -13.14 -0.65 -2.01
N SER A 245 -12.83 -1.34 -3.11
CA SER A 245 -13.73 -2.29 -3.76
C SER A 245 -13.72 -3.70 -3.16
N SER A 246 -12.74 -3.99 -2.31
CA SER A 246 -12.56 -5.30 -1.65
C SER A 246 -13.30 -5.38 -0.33
#